data_AF-A0A7W1FED5-F1
#
_entry.id   AF-A0A7W1FED5-F1
#
_cell.length_a   1.000
_cell.length_b   1.000
_cell.length_c   1.000
_cell.angle_alpha   90.00
_cell.angle_beta   90.00
_cell.angle_gamma   90.00
#
_symmetry.space_group_name_H-M   'P 1'
#
loop_
_entity.id
_entity.type
_entity.pdbx_description
1 polymer ?
#
loop_
_entity_poly.entity_id
_entity_poly.type
_entity_poly.pdbx_seq_one_letter_code
_entity_poly.pdbx_strand_id
1 'polypeptide(L)'
;MKIKKIMFTFVISALLTAFLIPVNAQIQDGGNNTPRADALLGSWRVRIIPQTLPPLDEFMTFSAGGGIVESNNFAFFQIGLAAGPGHGTWRYAGRNRFPFTFIKFLFTPEGAAAGTLKVTSVINYSPRDDTWSSQATVVT
;
A
#
# COMPACT_ATOMS: atom_id res chain seq x y z
N MET A 1 30.62 19.04 30.74
CA MET A 1 29.48 18.12 30.99
C MET A 1 28.86 17.75 29.64
N LYS A 2 29.06 16.51 29.14
CA LYS A 2 28.59 16.08 27.81
C LYS A 2 27.19 15.47 27.94
N ILE A 3 26.17 16.11 27.36
CA ILE A 3 24.80 15.59 27.30
C ILE A 3 24.78 14.48 26.23
N LYS A 4 24.65 13.22 26.67
CA LYS A 4 24.39 12.09 25.77
C LYS A 4 22.95 12.22 25.27
N LYS A 5 22.78 12.44 23.96
CA LYS A 5 21.47 12.32 23.29
C LYS A 5 21.04 10.86 23.37
N ILE A 6 20.12 10.55 24.28
CA ILE A 6 19.48 9.24 24.34
C ILE A 6 18.43 9.23 23.22
N MET A 7 18.76 8.59 22.09
CA MET A 7 17.76 8.26 21.08
C MET A 7 16.87 7.15 21.64
N PHE A 8 15.63 7.50 21.99
CA PHE A 8 14.58 6.52 22.23
C PHE A 8 14.07 6.03 20.87
N THR A 9 14.59 4.89 20.41
CA THR A 9 13.98 4.15 19.31
C THR A 9 12.74 3.44 19.84
N PHE A 10 11.57 4.04 19.67
CA PHE A 10 10.29 3.37 19.86
C PHE A 10 9.99 2.53 18.62
N VAL A 11 10.25 1.23 18.67
CA VAL A 11 9.78 0.28 17.65
C VAL A 11 8.31 -0.03 17.98
N ILE A 12 7.37 0.70 17.39
CA ILE A 12 5.94 0.41 17.49
C ILE A 12 5.57 -0.43 16.25
N SER A 13 5.56 -1.75 16.40
CA SER A 13 4.94 -2.63 15.41
C SER A 13 3.42 -2.55 15.55
N ALA A 14 2.77 -1.71 14.76
CA ALA A 14 1.31 -1.66 14.67
C ALA A 14 0.83 -2.64 13.58
N LEU A 15 0.20 -3.75 13.99
CA LEU A 15 -0.44 -4.69 13.06
C LEU A 15 -1.77 -4.09 12.56
N LEU A 16 -1.70 -3.18 11.58
CA LEU A 16 -2.90 -2.61 10.97
C LEU A 16 -3.49 -3.60 9.96
N THR A 17 -4.55 -4.32 10.35
CA THR A 17 -5.31 -5.14 9.40
C THR A 17 -6.25 -4.23 8.63
N ALA A 18 -6.04 -4.09 7.33
CA ALA A 18 -6.92 -3.33 6.46
C ALA A 18 -7.42 -4.19 5.30
N PHE A 19 -8.70 -4.05 4.96
CA PHE A 19 -9.27 -4.65 3.76
C PHE A 19 -9.25 -3.63 2.62
N LEU A 20 -8.61 -4.00 1.50
CA LEU A 20 -8.67 -3.24 0.26
C LEU A 20 -9.94 -3.63 -0.51
N ILE A 21 -10.82 -2.67 -0.79
CA ILE A 21 -11.95 -2.81 -1.72
C ILE A 21 -11.60 -2.01 -2.98
N PRO A 22 -11.67 -2.60 -4.18
CA PRO A 22 -11.43 -1.86 -5.43
C PRO A 22 -12.57 -0.88 -5.67
N VAL A 23 -12.23 0.28 -6.23
CA VAL A 23 -13.19 1.15 -6.93
C VAL A 23 -12.79 1.13 -8.40
N ASN A 24 -13.51 0.37 -9.23
CA ASN A 24 -13.10 0.03 -10.60
C ASN A 24 -12.93 1.30 -11.47
N ALA A 25 -11.75 1.43 -12.08
CA ALA A 25 -11.57 2.20 -13.31
C ALA A 25 -11.57 1.18 -14.46
N GLN A 26 -12.68 1.03 -15.17
CA GLN A 26 -12.83 -0.01 -16.19
C GLN A 26 -12.04 0.33 -17.47
N ILE A 27 -11.10 -0.53 -17.85
CA ILE A 27 -10.89 -0.89 -19.26
C ILE A 27 -11.48 -2.30 -19.42
N GLN A 28 -12.62 -2.42 -20.12
CA GLN A 28 -13.19 -3.71 -20.47
C GLN A 28 -12.34 -4.37 -21.56
N ASP A 29 -11.50 -5.32 -21.17
CA ASP A 29 -10.92 -6.27 -22.12
C ASP A 29 -11.77 -7.55 -22.07
N GLY A 30 -12.65 -7.73 -23.05
CA GLY A 30 -13.53 -8.89 -23.16
C GLY A 30 -12.73 -10.14 -23.51
N GLY A 31 -12.25 -10.91 -22.53
CA GLY A 31 -11.54 -12.14 -22.85
C GLY A 31 -11.02 -12.95 -21.67
N ASN A 32 -11.66 -14.12 -21.46
CA ASN A 32 -11.22 -15.31 -20.72
C ASN A 32 -10.81 -15.15 -19.24
N ASN A 33 -11.49 -15.91 -18.37
CA ASN A 33 -11.23 -16.10 -16.91
C ASN A 33 -9.86 -16.73 -16.58
N THR A 34 -8.87 -16.65 -17.46
CA THR A 34 -7.55 -17.24 -17.28
C THR A 34 -6.73 -16.36 -16.34
N PRO A 35 -6.00 -16.94 -15.36
CA PRO A 35 -5.07 -16.19 -14.54
C PRO A 35 -4.03 -15.45 -15.39
N ARG A 36 -3.97 -14.12 -15.23
CA ARG A 36 -3.21 -13.22 -16.10
C ARG A 36 -2.16 -12.46 -15.30
N ALA A 37 -0.89 -12.58 -15.70
CA ALA A 37 0.22 -11.89 -15.05
C ALA A 37 0.14 -10.36 -15.21
N ASP A 38 -0.56 -9.91 -16.25
CA ASP A 38 -0.81 -8.52 -16.61
C ASP A 38 -2.10 -7.93 -16.00
N ALA A 39 -2.85 -8.71 -15.22
CA ALA A 39 -4.15 -8.30 -14.70
C ALA A 39 -4.11 -7.07 -13.78
N LEU A 40 -2.97 -6.75 -13.16
CA LEU A 40 -2.82 -5.57 -12.30
C LEU A 40 -2.22 -4.36 -13.00
N LEU A 41 -1.78 -4.46 -14.26
CA LEU A 41 -1.10 -3.37 -14.92
C LEU A 41 -1.97 -2.12 -15.01
N GLY A 42 -1.34 -0.95 -14.80
CA GLY A 42 -2.02 0.34 -14.81
C GLY A 42 -2.29 0.86 -13.40
N SER A 43 -3.22 1.81 -13.32
CA SER A 43 -3.53 2.55 -12.09
C SER A 43 -4.92 2.18 -11.56
N TRP A 44 -4.98 1.88 -10.28
CA TRP A 44 -6.18 1.45 -9.57
C TRP A 44 -6.51 2.44 -8.47
N ARG A 45 -7.79 2.82 -8.36
CA ARG A 45 -8.30 3.47 -7.16
C ARG A 45 -8.75 2.41 -6.17
N VAL A 46 -8.26 2.53 -4.95
CA VAL A 46 -8.39 1.55 -3.90
C VAL A 46 -9.02 2.24 -2.70
N ARG A 47 -10.02 1.61 -2.12
CA ARG A 47 -10.53 2.00 -0.81
C ARG A 47 -9.97 1.07 0.24
N ILE A 48 -9.18 1.61 1.16
CA ILE A 48 -8.69 0.87 2.31
C ILE A 48 -9.68 1.06 3.45
N ILE A 49 -10.09 -0.03 4.09
CA ILE A 49 -10.96 -0.02 5.28
C ILE A 49 -10.17 -0.60 6.46
N PRO A 50 -9.51 0.25 7.27
CA PRO A 50 -8.86 -0.16 8.49
C PRO A 50 -9.89 -0.45 9.59
N GLN A 51 -9.56 -1.31 10.55
CA GLN A 51 -10.48 -1.65 11.64
C GLN A 51 -10.76 -0.50 12.61
N THR A 52 -9.77 0.35 12.88
CA THR A 52 -9.83 1.39 13.92
C THR A 52 -9.76 2.82 13.37
N LEU A 53 -9.69 2.98 12.04
CA LEU A 53 -9.53 4.26 11.38
C LEU A 53 -10.62 4.46 10.34
N PRO A 54 -10.96 5.72 9.99
CA PRO A 54 -11.79 6.00 8.84
C PRO A 54 -11.21 5.35 7.56
N PRO A 55 -12.08 4.93 6.63
CA PRO A 55 -11.65 4.51 5.31
C PRO A 55 -10.86 5.62 4.60
N LEU A 56 -9.88 5.22 3.81
CA LEU A 56 -9.02 6.13 3.05
C LEU A 56 -8.97 5.66 1.59
N ASP A 57 -8.62 6.58 0.69
CA ASP A 57 -8.43 6.28 -0.73
C ASP A 57 -6.95 6.27 -1.07
N GLU A 58 -6.58 5.29 -1.88
CA GLU A 58 -5.25 5.11 -2.40
C GLU A 58 -5.31 4.95 -3.92
N PHE A 59 -4.34 5.51 -4.62
CA PHE A 59 -4.03 5.15 -5.99
C PHE A 59 -2.81 4.25 -5.98
N MET A 60 -2.91 3.08 -6.58
CA MET A 60 -1.79 2.15 -6.76
C MET A 60 -1.55 1.96 -8.25
N THR A 61 -0.31 2.15 -8.70
CA THR A 61 0.07 1.96 -10.10
C THR A 61 1.09 0.84 -10.22
N PHE A 62 0.78 -0.18 -11.03
CA PHE A 62 1.63 -1.33 -11.27
C PHE A 62 2.20 -1.26 -12.69
N SER A 63 3.52 -1.25 -12.80
CA SER A 63 4.22 -1.24 -14.09
C SER A 63 4.60 -2.66 -14.53
N ALA A 64 4.68 -2.88 -15.85
CA ALA A 64 5.09 -4.17 -16.42
C ALA A 64 6.49 -4.63 -15.99
N GLY A 65 7.36 -3.70 -15.55
CA GLY A 65 8.68 -3.99 -15.00
C GLY A 65 8.68 -4.45 -13.54
N GLY A 66 7.51 -4.67 -12.93
CA GLY A 66 7.39 -5.09 -11.54
C GLY A 66 7.52 -3.95 -10.53
N GLY A 67 7.43 -2.69 -10.97
CA GLY A 67 7.42 -1.52 -10.09
C GLY A 67 6.02 -1.18 -9.61
N ILE A 68 5.91 -0.72 -8.36
CA ILE A 68 4.68 -0.15 -7.82
C ILE A 68 4.93 1.26 -7.27
N VAL A 69 4.00 2.16 -7.53
CA VAL A 69 3.88 3.46 -6.86
C VAL A 69 2.51 3.56 -6.22
N GLU A 70 2.43 4.04 -4.99
CA GLU A 70 1.16 4.41 -4.38
C GLU A 70 1.15 5.85 -3.86
N SER A 71 -0.04 6.41 -3.84
CA SER A 71 -0.31 7.65 -3.12
C SER A 71 -1.70 7.56 -2.50
N ASN A 72 -1.84 7.98 -1.26
CA ASN A 72 -3.12 8.01 -0.58
C ASN A 72 -3.32 9.35 0.12
N ASN A 73 -4.57 9.63 0.47
CA ASN A 73 -4.91 10.74 1.35
C ASN A 73 -4.67 10.42 2.83
N PHE A 74 -3.88 9.38 3.12
CA PHE A 74 -3.59 8.96 4.49
C PHE A 74 -2.51 9.85 5.08
N ALA A 75 -2.95 10.93 5.71
CA ALA A 75 -2.16 11.56 6.72
C ALA A 75 -2.28 10.71 7.99
N PHE A 76 -1.13 10.37 8.57
CA PHE A 76 -1.01 9.79 9.91
C PHE A 76 -1.41 10.82 10.99
N PHE A 77 -2.51 11.57 10.79
CA PHE A 77 -2.97 12.63 11.69
C PHE A 77 -3.24 12.11 13.09
N GLN A 78 -3.52 10.81 13.27
CA GLN A 78 -3.67 10.22 14.59
C GLN A 78 -2.35 10.08 15.38
N ILE A 79 -1.18 10.16 14.73
CA ILE A 79 0.14 10.20 15.39
C ILE A 79 0.97 11.42 14.99
N GLY A 80 0.38 12.40 14.30
CA GLY A 80 1.04 13.66 13.93
C GLY A 80 2.08 13.56 12.81
N LEU A 81 2.01 12.56 11.93
CA LEU A 81 2.94 12.42 10.80
C LEU A 81 2.25 12.58 9.44
N ALA A 82 2.99 13.09 8.46
CA ALA A 82 2.65 13.04 7.04
C ALA A 82 3.42 11.90 6.36
N ALA A 83 2.85 11.31 5.32
CA ALA A 83 3.51 10.29 4.52
C ALA A 83 3.58 10.74 3.06
N GLY A 84 4.75 10.59 2.44
CA GLY A 84 4.91 10.77 1.00
C GLY A 84 4.36 9.58 0.20
N PRO A 85 4.44 9.62 -1.13
CA PRO A 85 4.15 8.45 -1.96
C PRO A 85 4.97 7.22 -1.58
N GLY A 86 4.40 6.04 -1.76
CA GLY A 86 5.08 4.78 -1.59
C GLY A 86 5.71 4.30 -2.90
N HIS A 87 6.91 3.72 -2.81
CA HIS A 87 7.61 3.14 -3.96
C HIS A 87 8.07 1.72 -3.63
N GLY A 88 7.94 0.80 -4.59
CA GLY A 88 8.49 -0.53 -4.40
C GLY A 88 8.26 -1.47 -5.57
N THR A 89 8.06 -2.75 -5.24
CA THR A 89 7.96 -3.82 -6.23
C THR A 89 6.76 -4.72 -6.03
N TRP A 90 6.33 -5.35 -7.12
CA TRP A 90 5.32 -6.39 -7.15
C TRP A 90 5.74 -7.48 -8.14
N ARG A 91 5.10 -8.65 -8.03
CA ARG A 91 5.25 -9.72 -9.02
C ARG A 91 4.03 -10.60 -9.04
N TYR A 92 3.79 -11.29 -10.16
CA TYR A 92 2.85 -12.39 -10.22
C TYR A 92 3.43 -13.65 -9.55
N ALA A 93 2.69 -14.24 -8.61
CA ALA A 93 3.07 -15.47 -7.92
C ALA A 93 2.22 -16.70 -8.32
N GLY A 94 1.46 -16.58 -9.41
CA GLY A 94 0.53 -17.63 -9.86
C GLY A 94 -0.82 -17.56 -9.14
N ARG A 95 -1.83 -18.23 -9.70
CA ARG A 95 -3.18 -18.37 -9.11
C ARG A 95 -3.80 -17.02 -8.69
N ASN A 96 -3.65 -15.99 -9.52
CA ASN A 96 -4.15 -14.64 -9.23
C ASN A 96 -3.62 -14.01 -7.93
N ARG A 97 -2.42 -14.41 -7.51
CA ARG A 97 -1.75 -13.84 -6.33
C ARG A 97 -0.62 -12.91 -6.75
N PHE A 98 -0.61 -11.72 -6.18
CA PHE A 98 0.38 -10.69 -6.49
C PHE A 98 0.97 -10.13 -5.19
N PRO A 99 2.05 -10.75 -4.66
CA PRO A 99 2.81 -10.15 -3.57
C PRO A 99 3.39 -8.80 -4.00
N PHE A 100 3.31 -7.82 -3.11
CA PHE A 100 3.94 -6.53 -3.28
C PHE A 100 4.63 -6.07 -1.99
N THR A 101 5.54 -5.13 -2.15
CA THR A 101 6.18 -4.40 -1.05
C THR A 101 6.42 -2.97 -1.50
N PHE A 102 6.09 -2.00 -0.67
CA PHE A 102 6.47 -0.60 -0.90
C PHE A 102 6.97 0.06 0.38
N ILE A 103 7.74 1.13 0.21
CA ILE A 103 8.28 1.95 1.28
C ILE A 103 7.82 3.39 1.05
N LYS A 104 7.38 4.05 2.13
CA LYS A 104 7.05 5.48 2.17
C LYS A 104 8.06 6.21 3.05
N PHE A 105 8.30 7.48 2.74
CA PHE A 105 8.91 8.39 3.72
C PHE A 105 7.84 8.95 4.66
N LEU A 106 8.21 9.10 5.92
CA LEU A 106 7.43 9.78 6.95
C LEU A 106 8.07 11.13 7.26
N PHE A 107 7.23 12.14 7.48
CA PHE A 107 7.64 13.49 7.77
C PHE A 107 6.83 14.08 8.93
N THR A 108 7.42 15.02 9.66
CA THR A 108 6.66 15.89 10.58
C THR A 108 5.75 16.82 9.79
N PRO A 109 4.74 17.46 10.40
CA PRO A 109 3.88 18.42 9.71
C PRO A 109 4.65 19.59 9.07
N GLU A 110 5.82 19.93 9.61
CA GLU A 110 6.73 20.97 9.11
C GLU A 110 7.64 20.46 7.97
N GLY A 111 7.52 19.18 7.59
CA GLY A 111 8.28 18.56 6.49
C GLY A 111 9.62 17.95 6.90
N ALA A 112 9.96 17.89 8.19
CA ALA A 112 11.21 17.25 8.62
C ALA A 112 11.11 15.73 8.48
N ALA A 113 12.20 15.07 8.07
CA ALA A 113 12.23 13.61 7.95
C ALA A 113 12.00 12.95 9.33
N ALA A 114 11.01 12.06 9.40
CA ALA A 114 10.63 11.34 10.61
C ALA A 114 10.91 9.83 10.54
N GLY A 115 11.11 9.28 9.35
CA GLY A 115 11.47 7.88 9.15
C GLY A 115 10.92 7.30 7.85
N THR A 116 10.71 5.98 7.86
CA THR A 116 10.10 5.26 6.73
C THR A 116 9.02 4.31 7.22
N LEU A 117 8.03 4.06 6.37
CA LEU A 117 7.06 3.00 6.56
C LEU A 117 7.27 1.93 5.50
N LYS A 118 7.33 0.66 5.88
CA LYS A 118 7.31 -0.48 4.95
C LYS A 118 5.95 -1.18 5.02
N VAL A 119 5.36 -1.40 3.86
CA VAL A 119 4.12 -2.17 3.71
C VAL A 119 4.41 -3.41 2.88
N THR A 120 3.95 -4.56 3.35
CA THR A 120 4.00 -5.83 2.61
C THR A 120 2.61 -6.45 2.56
N SER A 121 2.24 -7.01 1.40
CA SER A 121 0.99 -7.75 1.30
C SER A 121 0.95 -8.66 0.07
N VAL A 122 -0.16 -9.39 -0.07
CA VAL A 122 -0.48 -10.22 -1.22
C VAL A 122 -1.88 -9.86 -1.69
N ILE A 123 -1.98 -9.40 -2.93
CA ILE A 123 -3.27 -9.18 -3.58
C ILE A 123 -3.79 -10.53 -4.06
N ASN A 124 -5.05 -10.82 -3.74
CA ASN A 124 -5.82 -11.91 -4.33
C ASN A 124 -6.82 -11.29 -5.32
N TYR A 125 -6.63 -11.56 -6.61
CA TYR A 125 -7.47 -11.03 -7.68
C TYR A 125 -8.55 -12.04 -8.10
N SER A 126 -9.79 -11.56 -8.27
CA SER A 126 -10.91 -12.29 -8.84
C SER A 126 -11.16 -11.79 -10.27
N PRO A 127 -10.75 -12.54 -11.31
CA PRO A 127 -11.00 -12.15 -12.71
C PRO A 127 -12.49 -12.09 -13.06
N ARG A 128 -13.32 -12.85 -12.34
CA ARG A 128 -14.76 -12.93 -12.59
C ARG A 128 -15.46 -11.59 -12.34
N ASP A 129 -15.02 -10.91 -11.29
CA ASP A 129 -15.69 -9.71 -10.79
C ASP A 129 -14.84 -8.45 -11.02
N ASP A 130 -13.65 -8.60 -11.62
CA ASP A 130 -12.65 -7.55 -11.75
C ASP A 130 -12.41 -6.86 -10.40
N THR A 131 -12.24 -7.69 -9.36
CA THR A 131 -12.03 -7.23 -7.99
C THR A 131 -10.77 -7.82 -7.39
N TRP A 132 -10.25 -7.13 -6.38
CA TRP A 132 -9.08 -7.53 -5.65
C TRP A 132 -9.32 -7.41 -4.14
N SER A 133 -8.56 -8.16 -3.35
CA SER A 133 -8.56 -8.03 -1.90
C SER A 133 -7.18 -8.34 -1.35
N SER A 134 -6.85 -7.73 -0.22
CA SER A 134 -5.53 -7.87 0.39
C SER A 134 -5.58 -7.57 1.87
N GLN A 135 -4.71 -8.22 2.65
CA GLN A 135 -4.47 -7.91 4.06
C GLN A 135 -3.02 -7.47 4.22
N ALA A 136 -2.81 -6.20 4.55
CA ALA A 136 -1.48 -5.60 4.60
C ALA A 136 -0.84 -5.72 5.99
N THR A 137 0.48 -5.91 6.01
CA THR A 137 1.31 -5.74 7.21
C THR A 137 2.09 -4.44 7.08
N VAL A 138 2.07 -3.65 8.15
CA VAL A 138 2.63 -2.29 8.23
C VAL A 138 3.74 -2.30 9.28
N VAL A 139 4.96 -1.90 8.91
CA VAL A 139 6.11 -1.84 9.82
C VAL A 139 6.78 -0.47 9.70
N THR A 140 6.88 0.26 10.81
CA THR A 140 7.54 1.57 10.94
C THR A 140 8.86 1.46 11.69
#